data_AF-A0A921MW05-F1
#
_entry.id   AF-A0A921MW05-F1
#
_cell.length_a   1.000
_cell.length_b   1.000
_cell.length_c   1.000
_cell.angle_alpha   90.00
_cell.angle_beta   90.00
_cell.angle_gamma   90.00
#
_symmetry.space_group_name_H-M   'P 1'
#
loop_
_entity.id
_entity.type
_entity.pdbx_description
1 polymer ?
#
loop_
_entity_poly.entity_id
_entity_poly.type
_entity_poly.pdbx_seq_one_letter_code
_entity_poly.pdbx_strand_id
1 'polypeptide(L)'
;MNSRFEGRRISAPRLLVVLVVLALVAGGGWYFVQSERDIAQAQAQSDPWFAGYVDVTATPTYAFETATGDGTDSVVLSFIVAASEDSCTPSWGTAYSLEEAGVSMDLDRRIERLRDQGRDVVVSFGGLLNTELGDACGSVDELKSAYSAVIDRYTLTTIDLDLEGEALTDPLAMTQRAQAVAELQAERRTEGEELAVWLTLPIATTGLTVDGTSTVAAFLDAGVDLAGVNAMTMNLDAEGDMAAAAAESLAALHKQLGVLYDQADLHQGPASLWTKIGATPMIGQNDFPQDVFTQTDARALNAFALENRLGRMSMWSLNRDLTCSANYPDTSVVSDSCSGVVQDDISFAAILSDGFEGSPDDSAAARTQQEAEEQIVVDDPETSPYQVWSEHNAYTAGTKVVWRGNVYIAKWWNEGEAPDNPVLQDSETPWTLIGPVLAGETPAPTLEVPDDIAPAWTGSTTYEGGEIVLFDGTLYQARWWTQGDSPESAHVDASASPWRILDDDEVRELVESGGVAPSIPAPSDGGGD
;
A
#
# COMPACT_ATOMS: atom_id res chain seq x y z
N MET A 1 42.99 2.90 54.52
CA MET A 1 41.53 3.12 54.60
C MET A 1 41.03 3.53 53.23
N ASN A 2 40.50 2.57 52.46
CA ASN A 2 39.32 2.73 51.60
C ASN A 2 38.90 1.35 51.11
N SER A 3 38.45 0.53 52.07
CA SER A 3 37.76 -0.74 51.84
C SER A 3 36.28 -0.47 51.63
N ARG A 4 35.91 0.12 50.49
CA ARG A 4 34.53 0.08 50.03
C ARG A 4 34.50 -0.85 48.82
N PHE A 5 33.89 -2.03 49.02
CA PHE A 5 33.55 -3.05 48.00
C PHE A 5 34.54 -4.22 47.75
N GLU A 6 34.95 -4.96 48.79
CA GLU A 6 35.37 -6.36 48.62
C GLU A 6 34.13 -7.29 48.66
N GLY A 7 33.94 -8.14 47.63
CA GLY A 7 33.07 -9.32 47.73
C GLY A 7 31.71 -9.29 47.01
N ARG A 8 31.39 -8.32 46.14
CA ARG A 8 30.20 -8.42 45.28
C ARG A 8 30.59 -9.01 43.92
N ARG A 9 30.45 -10.33 43.76
CA ARG A 9 30.40 -10.96 42.43
C ARG A 9 29.16 -10.40 41.71
N ILE A 10 29.34 -9.86 40.51
CA ILE A 10 28.22 -9.40 39.69
C ILE A 10 27.31 -10.62 39.46
N SER A 11 26.06 -10.50 39.90
CA SER A 11 25.07 -11.54 39.69
C SER A 11 24.78 -11.57 38.19
N ALA A 12 25.18 -12.66 37.52
CA ALA A 12 24.91 -12.89 36.10
C ALA A 12 23.44 -12.59 35.71
N PRO A 13 22.41 -12.99 36.47
CA PRO A 13 21.03 -12.62 36.13
C PRO A 13 20.74 -11.12 36.30
N ARG A 14 21.36 -10.41 37.25
CA ARG A 14 21.21 -8.95 37.35
C ARG A 14 21.93 -8.21 36.24
N LEU A 15 23.07 -8.72 35.77
CA LEU A 15 23.79 -8.17 34.61
C LEU A 15 22.97 -8.38 33.33
N LEU A 16 22.38 -9.56 33.15
CA LEU A 16 21.53 -9.89 32.02
C LEU A 16 20.29 -8.98 31.96
N VAL A 17 19.59 -8.79 33.09
CA VAL A 17 18.47 -7.84 33.18
C VAL A 17 18.90 -6.41 32.82
N VAL A 18 20.07 -5.97 33.27
CA VAL A 18 20.59 -4.63 32.92
C VAL A 18 20.92 -4.52 31.44
N LEU A 19 21.50 -5.56 30.82
CA LEU A 19 21.80 -5.57 29.39
C LEU A 19 20.52 -5.58 28.53
N VAL A 20 19.51 -6.36 28.91
CA VAL A 20 18.19 -6.38 28.24
C VAL A 20 17.52 -5.01 28.32
N VAL A 21 17.51 -4.40 29.51
CA VAL A 21 16.94 -3.04 29.67
C VAL A 21 17.73 -2.02 28.85
N LEU A 22 19.06 -2.13 28.79
CA LEU A 22 19.87 -1.23 27.97
C LEU A 22 19.63 -1.44 26.46
N ALA A 23 19.46 -2.68 26.00
CA ALA A 23 19.15 -3.00 24.61
C ALA A 23 17.75 -2.52 24.22
N LEU A 24 16.74 -2.73 25.07
CA LEU A 24 15.39 -2.22 24.88
C LEU A 24 15.33 -0.68 24.87
N VAL A 25 16.07 -0.03 25.78
CA VAL A 25 16.15 1.43 25.82
C VAL A 25 16.93 1.97 24.62
N ALA A 26 17.98 1.29 24.17
CA ALA A 26 18.72 1.67 22.98
C ALA A 26 17.91 1.48 21.69
N GLY A 27 17.26 0.31 21.52
CA GLY A 27 16.40 0.02 20.38
C GLY A 27 15.15 0.88 20.34
N GLY A 28 14.45 1.02 21.47
CA GLY A 28 13.28 1.91 21.58
C GLY A 28 13.66 3.38 21.43
N GLY A 29 14.81 3.81 21.96
CA GLY A 29 15.33 5.16 21.77
C GLY A 29 15.74 5.45 20.33
N TRP A 30 16.29 4.47 19.63
CA TRP A 30 16.64 4.58 18.22
C TRP A 30 15.39 4.63 17.33
N TYR A 31 14.44 3.71 17.52
CA TYR A 31 13.14 3.71 16.82
C TYR A 31 12.40 5.04 17.02
N PHE A 32 12.39 5.56 18.26
CA PHE A 32 11.79 6.85 18.55
C PHE A 32 12.48 7.98 17.78
N VAL A 33 13.82 8.03 17.75
CA VAL A 33 14.55 9.04 16.99
C VAL A 33 14.28 8.96 15.50
N GLN A 34 14.09 7.76 14.95
CA GLN A 34 13.84 7.57 13.52
C GLN A 34 12.41 7.90 13.15
N SER A 35 11.43 7.49 13.96
CA SER A 35 10.04 7.93 13.82
C SER A 35 9.91 9.45 13.92
N GLU A 36 10.61 10.11 14.84
CA GLU A 36 10.62 11.57 14.94
C GLU A 36 11.28 12.24 13.73
N ARG A 37 12.28 11.60 13.10
CA ARG A 37 12.91 12.11 11.87
C ARG A 37 12.00 12.00 10.67
N ASP A 38 11.36 10.85 10.48
CA ASP A 38 10.37 10.62 9.43
C ASP A 38 9.20 11.60 9.57
N ILE A 39 8.66 11.76 10.79
CA ILE A 39 7.62 12.77 11.07
C ILE A 39 8.12 14.19 10.75
N ALA A 40 9.35 14.54 11.16
CA ALA A 40 9.91 15.86 10.87
C ALA A 40 10.14 16.09 9.37
N GLN A 41 10.50 15.04 8.62
CA GLN A 41 10.69 15.09 7.18
C GLN A 41 9.35 15.23 6.46
N ALA A 42 8.36 14.42 6.83
CA ALA A 42 6.98 14.55 6.37
C ALA A 42 6.41 15.96 6.62
N GLN A 43 6.73 16.57 7.76
CA GLN A 43 6.35 17.95 8.10
C GLN A 43 7.11 19.02 7.30
N ALA A 44 8.33 18.72 6.84
CA ALA A 44 9.18 19.67 6.11
C ALA A 44 8.93 19.67 4.59
N GLN A 45 8.24 18.66 4.05
CA GLN A 45 8.05 18.48 2.61
C GLN A 45 7.11 19.54 2.00
N SER A 46 5.86 19.59 2.46
CA SER A 46 4.88 20.63 2.15
C SER A 46 3.68 20.54 3.09
N ASP A 47 2.91 21.62 3.17
CA ASP A 47 1.62 21.58 3.85
C ASP A 47 0.58 20.85 2.98
N PRO A 48 -0.30 20.03 3.59
CA PRO A 48 -1.32 19.31 2.87
C PRO A 48 -2.36 20.28 2.30
N TRP A 49 -2.85 20.01 1.10
CA TRP A 49 -3.72 20.91 0.38
C TRP A 49 -5.03 20.24 -0.05
N PHE A 50 -6.07 21.05 -0.22
CA PHE A 50 -7.35 20.63 -0.76
C PHE A 50 -7.61 21.29 -2.12
N ALA A 51 -8.12 20.50 -3.07
CA ALA A 51 -8.74 21.02 -4.27
C ALA A 51 -9.84 20.10 -4.77
N GLY A 52 -11.07 20.60 -4.90
CA GLY A 52 -12.19 19.83 -5.45
C GLY A 52 -12.19 19.80 -6.99
N TYR A 53 -12.68 18.70 -7.57
CA TYR A 53 -12.83 18.60 -9.02
C TYR A 53 -13.96 19.50 -9.51
N VAL A 54 -13.75 20.13 -10.68
CA VAL A 54 -14.73 20.96 -11.39
C VAL A 54 -14.81 20.47 -12.83
N ASP A 55 -15.95 19.91 -13.22
CA ASP A 55 -16.26 19.74 -14.63
C ASP A 55 -16.55 21.12 -15.22
N VAL A 56 -15.59 21.63 -16.00
CA VAL A 56 -15.67 22.96 -16.62
C VAL A 56 -16.60 22.98 -17.84
N THR A 57 -16.95 21.81 -18.36
CA THR A 57 -17.84 21.63 -19.53
C THR A 57 -19.30 21.47 -19.13
N ALA A 58 -19.57 21.16 -17.86
CA ALA A 58 -20.91 21.01 -17.31
C ALA A 58 -21.76 22.29 -17.45
N THR A 59 -23.06 22.10 -17.66
CA THR A 59 -24.05 23.18 -17.73
C THR A 59 -25.13 22.99 -16.65
N PRO A 60 -25.37 23.97 -15.77
CA PRO A 60 -24.77 25.30 -15.74
C PRO A 60 -23.30 25.28 -15.29
N THR A 61 -22.51 26.24 -15.79
CA THR A 61 -21.09 26.36 -15.43
C THR A 61 -20.92 26.65 -13.94
N TYR A 62 -20.01 25.93 -13.28
CA TYR A 62 -19.64 26.18 -11.89
C TYR A 62 -18.65 27.34 -11.78
N ALA A 63 -18.95 28.35 -10.96
CA ALA A 63 -18.17 29.60 -10.84
C ALA A 63 -16.95 29.46 -9.91
N PHE A 64 -16.00 28.59 -10.26
CA PHE A 64 -14.82 28.29 -9.44
C PHE A 64 -13.94 29.51 -9.14
N GLU A 65 -13.98 30.55 -9.99
CA GLU A 65 -13.23 31.79 -9.82
C GLU A 65 -13.78 32.72 -8.74
N THR A 66 -14.94 32.38 -8.18
CA THR A 66 -15.54 33.14 -7.08
C THR A 66 -15.04 32.61 -5.74
N ALA A 67 -14.84 33.51 -4.78
CA ALA A 67 -14.60 33.12 -3.41
C ALA A 67 -15.88 32.46 -2.87
N THR A 68 -15.86 31.14 -2.74
CA THR A 68 -16.75 30.44 -1.82
C THR A 68 -16.36 30.91 -0.41
N GLY A 69 -17.34 31.13 0.47
CA GLY A 69 -17.16 31.86 1.73
C GLY A 69 -16.22 31.19 2.76
N ASP A 70 -15.57 30.09 2.40
CA ASP A 70 -14.63 29.25 3.16
C ASP A 70 -13.16 29.60 2.91
N GLY A 71 -12.80 30.10 1.72
CA GLY A 71 -11.63 30.99 1.56
C GLY A 71 -10.24 30.39 1.31
N THR A 72 -10.08 29.12 0.91
CA THR A 72 -8.72 28.54 0.71
C THR A 72 -8.49 27.68 -0.54
N ASP A 73 -9.52 27.30 -1.28
CA ASP A 73 -9.41 26.03 -2.01
C ASP A 73 -8.96 26.19 -3.46
N SER A 74 -7.81 25.64 -3.83
CA SER A 74 -7.47 25.47 -5.26
C SER A 74 -8.51 24.55 -5.92
N VAL A 75 -8.52 24.45 -7.26
CA VAL A 75 -9.48 23.57 -7.96
C VAL A 75 -8.78 22.64 -8.94
N VAL A 76 -9.34 21.45 -9.13
CA VAL A 76 -8.90 20.52 -10.17
C VAL A 76 -9.86 20.66 -11.35
N LEU A 77 -9.42 21.27 -12.44
CA LEU A 77 -10.24 21.44 -13.64
C LEU A 77 -10.23 20.15 -14.45
N SER A 78 -11.43 19.61 -14.72
CA SER A 78 -11.61 18.32 -15.37
C SER A 78 -12.50 18.40 -16.62
N PHE A 79 -12.25 17.63 -17.68
CA PHE A 79 -11.02 16.87 -18.00
C PHE A 79 -10.45 17.29 -19.34
N ILE A 80 -9.12 17.23 -19.45
CA ILE A 80 -8.45 17.21 -20.74
C ILE A 80 -8.42 15.78 -21.29
N VAL A 81 -8.90 15.63 -22.52
CA VAL A 81 -8.92 14.37 -23.28
C VAL A 81 -8.51 14.62 -24.73
N ALA A 82 -8.25 13.56 -25.49
CA ALA A 82 -8.05 13.66 -26.93
C ALA A 82 -9.29 14.24 -27.62
N ALA A 83 -9.12 15.14 -28.58
CA ALA A 83 -10.23 15.74 -29.34
C ALA A 83 -11.06 14.71 -30.11
N SER A 84 -10.47 13.55 -30.42
CA SER A 84 -11.10 12.35 -30.95
C SER A 84 -10.16 11.16 -30.76
N GLU A 85 -10.67 9.93 -30.88
CA GLU A 85 -9.89 8.68 -30.77
C GLU A 85 -8.58 8.69 -31.59
N ASP A 86 -8.60 9.24 -32.82
CA ASP A 86 -7.43 9.27 -33.71
C ASP A 86 -6.59 10.57 -33.64
N SER A 87 -6.78 11.41 -32.62
CA SER A 87 -6.17 12.76 -32.56
C SER A 87 -5.39 12.99 -31.27
N CYS A 88 -4.08 13.19 -31.40
CA CYS A 88 -3.21 13.67 -30.31
C CYS A 88 -3.35 15.20 -30.06
N THR A 89 -4.58 15.72 -30.10
CA THR A 89 -4.87 17.14 -29.81
C THR A 89 -5.65 17.23 -28.51
N PRO A 90 -5.15 17.97 -27.49
CA PRO A 90 -5.87 18.14 -26.22
C PRO A 90 -7.14 18.97 -26.40
N SER A 91 -8.20 18.58 -25.70
CA SER A 91 -9.50 19.25 -25.68
C SER A 91 -10.16 19.11 -24.30
N TRP A 92 -11.05 20.04 -23.96
CA TRP A 92 -11.90 19.93 -22.78
C TRP A 92 -13.10 19.04 -23.09
N GLY A 93 -13.06 17.80 -22.61
CA GLY A 93 -14.14 16.81 -22.75
C GLY A 93 -14.61 16.55 -24.18
N THR A 94 -13.75 16.71 -25.21
CA THR A 94 -14.08 16.73 -26.66
C THR A 94 -15.00 17.87 -27.12
N ALA A 95 -15.50 18.68 -26.18
CA ALA A 95 -16.50 19.72 -26.43
C ALA A 95 -15.88 21.04 -26.88
N TYR A 96 -14.71 21.38 -26.35
CA TYR A 96 -14.00 22.63 -26.67
C TYR A 96 -12.52 22.37 -26.89
N SER A 97 -11.96 22.91 -27.97
CA SER A 97 -10.50 23.07 -28.05
C SER A 97 -10.01 24.02 -26.95
N LEU A 98 -8.70 24.01 -26.67
CA LEU A 98 -8.11 24.92 -25.68
C LEU A 98 -8.36 26.40 -26.00
N GLU A 99 -8.34 26.79 -27.27
CA GLU A 99 -8.62 28.16 -27.72
C GLU A 99 -10.10 28.50 -27.58
N GLU A 100 -10.99 27.60 -27.99
CA GLU A 100 -12.43 27.79 -27.82
C GLU A 100 -12.81 27.92 -26.36
N ALA A 101 -12.23 27.11 -25.46
CA ALA A 101 -12.44 27.22 -24.03
C ALA A 101 -12.10 28.61 -23.47
N GLY A 102 -11.03 29.23 -23.99
CA GLY A 102 -10.65 30.60 -23.61
C GLY A 102 -11.66 31.67 -24.07
N VAL A 103 -12.43 31.39 -25.14
CA VAL A 103 -13.39 32.34 -25.72
C VAL A 103 -14.82 32.08 -25.25
N SER A 104 -15.28 30.83 -25.25
CA SER A 104 -16.66 30.44 -24.94
C SER A 104 -16.91 30.36 -23.43
N MET A 105 -15.92 29.90 -22.67
CA MET A 105 -16.02 29.72 -21.22
C MET A 105 -15.26 30.79 -20.43
N ASP A 106 -14.60 31.72 -21.13
CA ASP A 106 -13.68 32.70 -20.55
C ASP A 106 -12.62 32.04 -19.64
N LEU A 107 -12.23 30.79 -19.93
CA LEU A 107 -11.52 29.93 -18.98
C LEU A 107 -10.20 30.56 -18.50
N ASP A 108 -9.41 31.10 -19.44
CA ASP A 108 -8.14 31.78 -19.16
C ASP A 108 -8.33 32.92 -18.14
N ARG A 109 -9.35 33.77 -18.30
CA ARG A 109 -9.61 34.88 -17.35
C ARG A 109 -10.09 34.39 -15.98
N ARG A 110 -10.82 33.28 -15.95
CA ARG A 110 -11.35 32.71 -14.71
C ARG A 110 -10.23 32.11 -13.87
N ILE A 111 -9.26 31.47 -14.51
CA ILE A 111 -8.01 31.00 -13.88
C ILE A 111 -7.22 32.19 -13.33
N GLU A 112 -7.00 33.24 -14.13
CA GLU A 112 -6.26 34.42 -13.64
C GLU A 112 -6.98 35.12 -12.47
N ARG A 113 -8.31 35.18 -12.50
CA ARG A 113 -9.10 35.71 -11.38
C ARG A 113 -8.97 34.85 -10.11
N LEU A 114 -8.81 33.54 -10.26
CA LEU A 114 -8.55 32.64 -9.13
C LEU A 114 -7.16 32.93 -8.53
N ARG A 115 -6.14 33.09 -9.39
CA ARG A 115 -4.75 33.44 -9.00
C ARG A 115 -4.63 34.79 -8.33
N ASP A 116 -5.40 35.79 -8.77
CA ASP A 116 -5.50 37.10 -8.09
C ASP A 116 -5.97 36.98 -6.63
N GLN A 117 -6.55 35.84 -6.24
CA GLN A 117 -7.01 35.54 -4.87
C GLN A 117 -6.02 34.63 -4.10
N GLY A 118 -4.84 34.33 -4.66
CA GLY A 118 -3.84 33.46 -4.03
C GLY A 118 -4.19 31.97 -4.05
N ARG A 119 -5.05 31.55 -4.99
CA ARG A 119 -5.46 30.16 -5.24
C ARG A 119 -5.01 29.78 -6.65
N ASP A 120 -4.75 28.51 -6.93
CA ASP A 120 -4.37 28.08 -8.29
C ASP A 120 -5.23 26.90 -8.78
N VAL A 121 -4.94 26.43 -9.98
CA VAL A 121 -5.61 25.32 -10.64
C VAL A 121 -4.64 24.18 -10.87
N VAL A 122 -5.14 22.97 -10.63
CA VAL A 122 -4.59 21.74 -11.20
C VAL A 122 -5.44 21.42 -12.43
N VAL A 123 -4.82 20.92 -13.49
CA VAL A 123 -5.58 20.35 -14.62
C VAL A 123 -5.47 18.83 -14.58
N SER A 124 -6.62 18.17 -14.65
CA SER A 124 -6.70 16.73 -14.72
C SER A 124 -6.89 16.25 -16.15
N PHE A 125 -6.08 15.27 -16.56
CA PHE A 125 -6.12 14.60 -17.85
C PHE A 125 -6.77 13.23 -17.69
N GLY A 126 -7.64 12.84 -18.63
CA GLY A 126 -8.31 11.53 -18.61
C GLY A 126 -9.71 11.58 -18.01
N GLY A 127 -9.93 10.79 -16.95
CA GLY A 127 -11.24 10.48 -16.37
C GLY A 127 -11.98 9.36 -17.11
N LEU A 128 -13.13 8.95 -16.57
CA LEU A 128 -13.90 7.78 -17.05
C LEU A 128 -14.37 7.83 -18.52
N LEU A 129 -14.61 9.01 -19.08
CA LEU A 129 -15.24 9.17 -20.41
C LEU A 129 -14.29 9.80 -21.43
N ASN A 130 -14.45 9.40 -22.70
CA ASN A 130 -13.63 9.76 -23.86
C ASN A 130 -12.25 9.07 -23.88
N THR A 131 -11.46 9.34 -24.92
CA THR A 131 -10.12 8.76 -25.11
C THR A 131 -9.07 9.62 -24.41
N GLU A 132 -8.26 9.01 -23.53
CA GLU A 132 -7.13 9.69 -22.91
C GLU A 132 -6.03 9.95 -23.94
N LEU A 133 -5.23 11.01 -23.76
CA LEU A 133 -4.20 11.41 -24.73
C LEU A 133 -3.14 10.31 -24.96
N GLY A 134 -2.74 9.58 -23.93
CA GLY A 134 -1.81 8.46 -24.02
C GLY A 134 -2.33 7.30 -24.88
N ASP A 135 -3.65 7.13 -24.99
CA ASP A 135 -4.25 6.12 -25.87
C ASP A 135 -4.37 6.63 -27.32
N ALA A 136 -4.54 7.94 -27.50
CA ALA A 136 -4.73 8.56 -28.82
C ALA A 136 -3.40 8.93 -29.54
N CYS A 137 -2.35 9.25 -28.80
CA CYS A 137 -1.08 9.70 -29.34
C CYS A 137 -0.23 8.54 -29.86
N GLY A 138 0.45 8.72 -31.01
CA GLY A 138 1.20 7.64 -31.64
C GLY A 138 2.63 7.45 -31.09
N SER A 139 3.11 8.38 -30.26
CA SER A 139 4.47 8.36 -29.72
C SER A 139 4.62 9.20 -28.46
N VAL A 140 5.71 8.96 -27.73
CA VAL A 140 6.12 9.72 -26.53
C VAL A 140 6.28 11.22 -26.83
N ASP A 141 6.90 11.58 -27.96
CA ASP A 141 7.12 12.98 -28.36
C ASP A 141 5.80 13.72 -28.62
N GLU A 142 4.85 13.05 -29.29
CA GLU A 142 3.52 13.62 -29.55
C GLU A 142 2.75 13.80 -28.23
N LEU A 143 2.76 12.78 -27.36
CA LEU A 143 2.10 12.83 -26.05
C LEU A 143 2.68 13.94 -25.15
N LYS A 144 4.01 14.02 -25.06
CA LYS A 144 4.72 15.07 -24.33
C LYS A 144 4.35 16.45 -24.87
N SER A 145 4.27 16.62 -26.19
CA SER A 145 3.87 17.87 -26.82
C SER A 145 2.42 18.25 -26.48
N ALA A 146 1.51 17.27 -26.45
CA ALA A 146 0.11 17.47 -26.07
C ALA A 146 -0.03 17.90 -24.60
N TYR A 147 0.67 17.23 -23.68
CA TYR A 147 0.71 17.64 -22.27
C TYR A 147 1.33 19.03 -22.09
N SER A 148 2.45 19.31 -22.76
CA SER A 148 3.11 20.62 -22.70
C SER A 148 2.19 21.75 -23.18
N ALA A 149 1.41 21.54 -24.23
CA ALA A 149 0.49 22.54 -24.75
C ALA A 149 -0.56 23.01 -23.71
N VAL A 150 -1.01 22.10 -22.84
CA VAL A 150 -1.95 22.41 -21.76
C VAL A 150 -1.22 23.10 -20.61
N ILE A 151 -0.08 22.54 -20.19
CA ILE A 151 0.72 23.05 -19.08
C ILE A 151 1.21 24.46 -19.36
N ASP A 152 1.69 24.74 -20.57
CA ASP A 152 2.15 26.07 -20.97
C ASP A 152 1.01 27.08 -21.05
N ARG A 153 -0.12 26.67 -21.64
CA ARG A 153 -1.27 27.56 -21.81
C ARG A 153 -1.79 28.08 -20.48
N TYR A 154 -1.84 27.20 -19.49
CA TYR A 154 -2.37 27.52 -18.17
C TYR A 154 -1.27 27.79 -17.14
N THR A 155 0.01 27.70 -17.50
CA THR A 155 1.16 27.90 -16.60
C THR A 155 1.07 27.01 -15.36
N LEU A 156 0.88 25.71 -15.57
CA LEU A 156 0.64 24.76 -14.48
C LEU A 156 1.94 24.33 -13.80
N THR A 157 1.93 24.29 -12.48
CA THR A 157 2.99 23.71 -11.64
C THR A 157 2.63 22.30 -11.18
N THR A 158 1.34 21.94 -11.22
CA THR A 158 0.81 20.65 -10.80
C THR A 158 -0.17 20.13 -11.84
N ILE A 159 0.00 18.87 -12.23
CA ILE A 159 -0.93 18.14 -13.09
C ILE A 159 -1.44 16.89 -12.39
N ASP A 160 -2.61 16.45 -12.83
CA ASP A 160 -3.27 15.24 -12.37
C ASP A 160 -3.55 14.33 -13.57
N LEU A 161 -3.16 13.06 -13.50
CA LEU A 161 -3.47 12.06 -14.51
C LEU A 161 -4.51 11.11 -13.91
N ASP A 162 -5.75 11.29 -14.29
CA ASP A 162 -6.89 10.48 -13.87
C ASP A 162 -7.07 9.32 -14.84
N LEU A 163 -6.59 8.15 -14.44
CA LEU A 163 -6.45 6.98 -15.31
C LEU A 163 -7.48 5.92 -14.92
N GLU A 164 -8.53 5.82 -15.74
CA GLU A 164 -9.65 4.92 -15.56
C GLU A 164 -9.90 4.07 -16.81
N GLY A 165 -10.61 2.94 -16.65
CA GLY A 165 -11.07 2.14 -17.79
C GLY A 165 -9.96 1.72 -18.75
N GLU A 166 -10.13 2.05 -20.04
CA GLU A 166 -9.16 1.69 -21.08
C GLU A 166 -7.80 2.36 -20.86
N ALA A 167 -7.78 3.62 -20.41
CA ALA A 167 -6.54 4.39 -20.18
C ALA A 167 -5.63 3.79 -19.10
N LEU A 168 -6.21 2.99 -18.19
CA LEU A 168 -5.50 2.28 -17.13
C LEU A 168 -4.97 0.91 -17.58
N THR A 169 -5.60 0.28 -18.57
CA THR A 169 -5.39 -1.14 -18.91
C THR A 169 -4.55 -1.37 -20.16
N ASP A 170 -4.26 -0.33 -20.96
CA ASP A 170 -3.33 -0.43 -22.09
C ASP A 170 -1.85 -0.31 -21.63
N PRO A 171 -1.04 -1.38 -21.72
CA PRO A 171 0.34 -1.37 -21.26
C PRO A 171 1.28 -0.53 -22.14
N LEU A 172 0.96 -0.37 -23.43
CA LEU A 172 1.75 0.47 -24.34
C LEU A 172 1.53 1.95 -24.00
N ALA A 173 0.26 2.36 -23.87
CA ALA A 173 -0.10 3.72 -23.47
C ALA A 173 0.48 4.05 -22.09
N MET A 174 0.39 3.12 -21.13
CA MET A 174 0.99 3.26 -19.79
C MET A 174 2.50 3.56 -19.85
N THR A 175 3.25 2.77 -20.63
CA THR A 175 4.70 2.95 -20.79
C THR A 175 5.03 4.29 -21.45
N GLN A 176 4.28 4.65 -22.50
CA GLN A 176 4.48 5.93 -23.21
C GLN A 176 4.17 7.13 -22.31
N ARG A 177 3.12 7.04 -21.50
CA ARG A 177 2.71 8.06 -20.54
C ARG A 177 3.78 8.28 -19.49
N ALA A 178 4.28 7.22 -18.87
CA ALA A 178 5.36 7.28 -17.89
C ALA A 178 6.62 7.95 -18.47
N GLN A 179 7.03 7.56 -19.69
CA GLN A 179 8.18 8.16 -20.38
C GLN A 179 7.97 9.64 -20.73
N ALA A 180 6.82 9.99 -21.29
CA ALA A 180 6.49 11.36 -21.68
C ALA A 180 6.52 12.30 -20.46
N VAL A 181 5.96 11.85 -19.34
CA VAL A 181 5.93 12.61 -18.08
C VAL A 181 7.32 12.73 -17.47
N ALA A 182 8.13 11.67 -17.49
CA ALA A 182 9.51 11.72 -17.00
C ALA A 182 10.36 12.72 -17.79
N GLU A 183 10.27 12.68 -19.12
CA GLU A 183 10.95 13.64 -20.00
C GLU A 183 10.48 15.07 -19.75
N LEU A 184 9.17 15.28 -19.62
CA LEU A 184 8.59 16.58 -19.34
C LEU A 184 9.03 17.15 -17.99
N GLN A 185 9.01 16.35 -16.93
CA GLN A 185 9.52 16.76 -15.61
C GLN A 185 11.01 17.13 -15.70
N ALA A 186 11.82 16.34 -16.42
CA ALA A 186 13.23 16.62 -16.60
C ALA A 186 13.45 17.93 -17.38
N GLU A 187 12.70 18.18 -18.44
CA GLU A 187 12.77 19.38 -19.26
C GLU A 187 12.44 20.64 -18.42
N ARG A 188 11.31 20.65 -17.72
CA ARG A 188 10.91 21.74 -16.82
C ARG A 188 11.99 22.09 -15.81
N ARG A 189 12.59 21.08 -15.18
CA ARG A 189 13.67 21.26 -14.21
C ARG A 189 14.91 21.92 -14.82
N THR A 190 15.24 21.62 -16.09
CA THR A 190 16.37 22.29 -16.77
C THR A 190 16.09 23.76 -17.06
N GLU A 191 14.81 24.14 -17.14
CA GLU A 191 14.35 25.52 -17.35
C GLU A 191 14.19 26.29 -16.02
N GLY A 192 14.38 25.61 -14.88
CA GLY A 192 14.21 26.19 -13.54
C GLY A 192 12.75 26.25 -13.09
N GLU A 193 11.89 25.46 -13.73
CA GLU A 193 10.48 25.28 -13.38
C GLU A 193 10.28 23.95 -12.65
N GLU A 194 9.21 23.84 -11.87
CA GLU A 194 8.83 22.63 -11.16
C GLU A 194 7.49 22.11 -11.71
N LEU A 195 7.33 20.79 -11.72
CA LEU A 195 6.11 20.13 -12.17
C LEU A 195 5.80 18.94 -11.25
N ALA A 196 4.84 19.11 -10.35
CA ALA A 196 4.26 18.02 -9.58
C ALA A 196 3.29 17.19 -10.43
N VAL A 197 3.35 15.88 -10.25
CA VAL A 197 2.51 14.92 -10.97
C VAL A 197 1.79 14.07 -9.95
N TRP A 198 0.46 14.08 -10.03
CA TRP A 198 -0.42 13.18 -9.29
C TRP A 198 -1.01 12.13 -10.23
N LEU A 199 -1.09 10.89 -9.76
CA LEU A 199 -1.87 9.84 -10.40
C LEU A 199 -3.18 9.68 -9.64
N THR A 200 -4.31 9.96 -10.28
CA THR A 200 -5.64 9.66 -9.73
C THR A 200 -6.10 8.31 -10.24
N LEU A 201 -6.31 7.36 -9.34
CA LEU A 201 -6.51 5.95 -9.68
C LEU A 201 -7.71 5.32 -8.93
N PRO A 202 -8.46 4.41 -9.59
CA PRO A 202 -9.49 3.62 -8.93
C PRO A 202 -8.90 2.76 -7.82
N ILE A 203 -9.65 2.62 -6.72
CA ILE A 203 -9.24 1.84 -5.57
C ILE A 203 -10.37 0.91 -5.10
N ALA A 204 -10.00 -0.21 -4.49
CA ALA A 204 -10.90 -1.05 -3.71
C ALA A 204 -10.55 -0.97 -2.22
N THR A 205 -11.35 -1.57 -1.35
CA THR A 205 -11.02 -1.69 0.09
C THR A 205 -9.66 -2.37 0.34
N THR A 206 -9.19 -3.19 -0.60
CA THR A 206 -7.87 -3.84 -0.55
C THR A 206 -6.73 -3.04 -1.22
N GLY A 207 -6.96 -1.78 -1.59
CA GLY A 207 -5.98 -0.92 -2.26
C GLY A 207 -6.17 -0.85 -3.78
N LEU A 208 -5.13 -0.44 -4.49
CA LEU A 208 -5.14 -0.36 -5.96
C LEU A 208 -5.26 -1.76 -6.57
N THR A 209 -5.84 -1.80 -7.76
CA THR A 209 -5.81 -2.99 -8.61
C THR A 209 -4.40 -3.30 -9.13
N VAL A 210 -4.23 -4.44 -9.80
CA VAL A 210 -2.98 -4.79 -10.49
C VAL A 210 -2.61 -3.73 -11.52
N ASP A 211 -3.58 -3.24 -12.30
CA ASP A 211 -3.30 -2.20 -13.32
C ASP A 211 -2.94 -0.86 -12.66
N GLY A 212 -3.58 -0.52 -11.53
CA GLY A 212 -3.24 0.66 -10.74
C GLY A 212 -1.82 0.60 -10.18
N THR A 213 -1.45 -0.50 -9.52
CA THR A 213 -0.08 -0.69 -9.01
C THR A 213 0.97 -0.77 -10.12
N SER A 214 0.66 -1.41 -11.25
CA SER A 214 1.53 -1.46 -12.43
C SER A 214 1.76 -0.08 -13.03
N THR A 215 0.74 0.78 -13.03
CA THR A 215 0.87 2.17 -13.49
C THR A 215 1.81 2.97 -12.58
N VAL A 216 1.65 2.87 -11.27
CA VAL A 216 2.57 3.54 -10.33
C VAL A 216 3.99 3.03 -10.50
N ALA A 217 4.19 1.71 -10.61
CA ALA A 217 5.48 1.10 -10.85
C ALA A 217 6.13 1.60 -12.16
N ALA A 218 5.37 1.67 -13.25
CA ALA A 218 5.87 2.15 -14.54
C ALA A 218 6.33 3.61 -14.48
N PHE A 219 5.61 4.48 -13.74
CA PHE A 219 6.01 5.87 -13.55
C PHE A 219 7.28 6.00 -12.71
N LEU A 220 7.39 5.24 -11.62
CA LEU A 220 8.61 5.22 -10.79
C LEU A 220 9.82 4.68 -11.58
N ASP A 221 9.66 3.58 -12.33
CA ASP A 221 10.72 2.98 -13.17
C ASP A 221 11.18 3.93 -14.29
N ALA A 222 10.26 4.70 -14.88
CA ALA A 222 10.59 5.75 -15.84
C ALA A 222 11.33 6.95 -15.21
N GLY A 223 11.40 7.03 -13.88
CA GLY A 223 12.06 8.09 -13.13
C GLY A 223 11.19 9.33 -12.88
N VAL A 224 9.86 9.18 -12.94
CA VAL A 224 8.94 10.25 -12.55
C VAL A 224 8.98 10.43 -11.04
N ASP A 225 9.19 11.67 -10.60
CA ASP A 225 9.02 12.04 -9.19
C ASP A 225 7.54 12.30 -8.93
N LEU A 226 6.83 11.27 -8.48
CA LEU A 226 5.42 11.36 -8.16
C LEU A 226 5.21 12.23 -6.91
N ALA A 227 4.44 13.30 -7.07
CA ALA A 227 3.98 14.09 -5.92
C ALA A 227 3.09 13.23 -5.02
N GLY A 228 2.26 12.37 -5.63
CA GLY A 228 1.56 11.31 -4.92
C GLY A 228 0.59 10.51 -5.79
N VAL A 229 -0.09 9.57 -5.16
CA VAL A 229 -1.20 8.81 -5.71
C VAL A 229 -2.49 9.22 -5.00
N ASN A 230 -3.43 9.77 -5.76
CA ASN A 230 -4.73 10.21 -5.29
C ASN A 230 -5.75 9.08 -5.49
N ALA A 231 -6.18 8.45 -4.41
CA ALA A 231 -7.13 7.36 -4.45
C ALA A 231 -8.56 7.88 -4.65
N MET A 232 -9.26 7.33 -5.65
CA MET A 232 -10.70 7.54 -5.82
C MET A 232 -11.46 6.69 -4.80
N THR A 233 -11.58 7.17 -3.56
CA THR A 233 -12.29 6.51 -2.44
C THR A 233 -13.82 6.61 -2.61
N MET A 234 -14.31 6.09 -3.74
CA MET A 234 -15.70 6.14 -4.20
C MET A 234 -16.05 4.82 -4.87
N ASN A 235 -17.35 4.53 -5.01
CA ASN A 235 -17.84 3.31 -5.66
C ASN A 235 -17.14 2.04 -5.11
N LEU A 236 -17.01 1.96 -3.78
CA LEU A 236 -16.29 0.90 -3.08
C LEU A 236 -17.14 -0.36 -2.88
N ASP A 237 -18.43 -0.32 -3.24
CA ASP A 237 -19.41 -1.37 -2.94
C ASP A 237 -19.44 -1.66 -1.43
N ALA A 238 -19.47 -0.59 -0.64
CA ALA A 238 -19.34 -0.67 0.80
C ALA A 238 -20.68 -1.09 1.40
N GLU A 239 -20.70 -2.24 2.09
CA GLU A 239 -21.85 -2.65 2.91
C GLU A 239 -21.92 -1.83 4.23
N GLY A 240 -22.00 -0.50 4.15
CA GLY A 240 -22.21 0.37 5.33
C GLY A 240 -21.45 1.69 5.33
N ASP A 241 -20.44 1.79 6.19
CA ASP A 241 -19.73 3.05 6.52
C ASP A 241 -18.69 3.39 5.43
N MET A 242 -19.01 4.40 4.62
CA MET A 242 -18.15 4.83 3.51
C MET A 242 -16.81 5.40 3.99
N ALA A 243 -16.78 6.08 5.14
CA ALA A 243 -15.52 6.60 5.67
C ALA A 243 -14.61 5.49 6.16
N ALA A 244 -15.15 4.46 6.81
CA ALA A 244 -14.39 3.29 7.21
C ALA A 244 -13.82 2.53 6.00
N ALA A 245 -14.63 2.32 4.96
CA ALA A 245 -14.18 1.68 3.72
C ALA A 245 -13.09 2.52 3.01
N ALA A 246 -13.23 3.84 2.98
CA ALA A 246 -12.20 4.74 2.44
C ALA A 246 -10.89 4.66 3.26
N ALA A 247 -10.97 4.68 4.59
CA ALA A 247 -9.81 4.56 5.47
C ALA A 247 -9.09 3.22 5.31
N GLU A 248 -9.83 2.12 5.16
CA GLU A 248 -9.28 0.79 4.86
C GLU A 248 -8.54 0.77 3.51
N SER A 249 -9.18 1.32 2.47
CA SER A 249 -8.59 1.45 1.13
C SER A 249 -7.28 2.23 1.16
N LEU A 250 -7.26 3.36 1.87
CA LEU A 250 -6.08 4.23 1.98
C LEU A 250 -4.95 3.56 2.78
N ALA A 251 -5.27 2.81 3.84
CA ALA A 251 -4.28 2.03 4.58
C ALA A 251 -3.68 0.89 3.75
N ALA A 252 -4.46 0.28 2.85
CA ALA A 252 -3.96 -0.70 1.91
C ALA A 252 -3.05 -0.05 0.83
N LEU A 253 -3.46 1.10 0.28
CA LEU A 253 -2.63 1.89 -0.63
C LEU A 253 -1.30 2.29 0.02
N HIS A 254 -1.31 2.73 1.28
CA HIS A 254 -0.07 3.08 2.01
C HIS A 254 0.95 1.94 2.03
N LYS A 255 0.50 0.71 2.30
CA LYS A 255 1.36 -0.48 2.24
C LYS A 255 1.86 -0.73 0.82
N GLN A 256 0.99 -0.63 -0.18
CA GLN A 256 1.37 -0.82 -1.59
C GLN A 256 2.40 0.21 -2.04
N LEU A 257 2.25 1.49 -1.66
CA LEU A 257 3.23 2.52 -1.98
C LEU A 257 4.58 2.25 -1.32
N GLY A 258 4.62 1.79 -0.06
CA GLY A 258 5.88 1.38 0.56
C GLY A 258 6.62 0.34 -0.26
N VAL A 259 5.90 -0.70 -0.69
CA VAL A 259 6.44 -1.76 -1.56
C VAL A 259 6.94 -1.21 -2.90
N LEU A 260 6.15 -0.37 -3.56
CA LEU A 260 6.48 0.19 -4.88
C LEU A 260 7.69 1.13 -4.83
N TYR A 261 7.78 1.97 -3.79
CA TYR A 261 8.91 2.88 -3.59
C TYR A 261 10.19 2.11 -3.21
N ASP A 262 10.09 1.06 -2.39
CA ASP A 262 11.22 0.19 -2.07
C ASP A 262 11.73 -0.55 -3.32
N GLN A 263 10.83 -1.08 -4.15
CA GLN A 263 11.19 -1.73 -5.43
C GLN A 263 11.84 -0.76 -6.43
N ALA A 264 11.59 0.55 -6.29
CA ALA A 264 12.19 1.60 -7.10
C ALA A 264 13.48 2.19 -6.47
N ASP A 265 14.02 1.59 -5.41
CA ASP A 265 15.17 2.10 -4.64
C ASP A 265 14.95 3.52 -4.08
N LEU A 266 13.69 3.87 -3.78
CA LEU A 266 13.25 5.17 -3.28
C LEU A 266 12.64 5.05 -1.87
N HIS A 267 13.24 4.25 -0.99
CA HIS A 267 12.74 4.01 0.37
C HIS A 267 12.27 5.31 1.05
N GLN A 268 11.04 5.28 1.58
CA GLN A 268 10.40 6.37 2.30
C GLN A 268 9.87 5.85 3.64
N GLY A 269 10.04 6.64 4.70
CA GLY A 269 9.44 6.35 5.99
C GLY A 269 7.90 6.34 5.93
N PRO A 270 7.22 5.63 6.86
CA PRO A 270 5.77 5.53 6.87
C PRO A 270 5.03 6.88 6.91
N ALA A 271 5.50 7.87 7.67
CA ALA A 271 4.88 9.19 7.73
C ALA A 271 5.08 9.96 6.41
N SER A 272 6.26 9.87 5.82
CA SER A 272 6.56 10.50 4.52
C SER A 272 5.73 9.87 3.39
N LEU A 273 5.50 8.56 3.40
CA LEU A 273 4.59 7.89 2.44
C LEU A 273 3.15 8.37 2.52
N TRP A 274 2.62 8.67 3.71
CA TRP A 274 1.27 9.23 3.83
C TRP A 274 1.13 10.59 3.14
N THR A 275 2.18 11.41 3.14
CA THR A 275 2.17 12.69 2.40
C THR A 275 2.09 12.50 0.88
N LYS A 276 2.38 11.30 0.39
CA LYS A 276 2.26 10.91 -1.03
C LYS A 276 0.91 10.30 -1.37
N ILE A 277 -0.06 10.34 -0.44
CA ILE A 277 -1.41 9.83 -0.65
C ILE A 277 -2.40 10.98 -0.70
N GLY A 278 -3.27 10.92 -1.70
CA GLY A 278 -4.47 11.74 -1.80
C GLY A 278 -5.74 10.91 -1.62
N ALA A 279 -6.82 11.55 -1.17
CA ALA A 279 -8.14 10.94 -1.11
C ALA A 279 -9.17 11.79 -1.87
N THR A 280 -9.94 11.14 -2.75
CA THR A 280 -11.03 11.74 -3.51
C THR A 280 -12.30 10.92 -3.34
N PRO A 281 -13.16 11.24 -2.34
CA PRO A 281 -14.49 10.67 -2.26
C PRO A 281 -15.41 11.26 -3.35
N MET A 282 -16.40 10.50 -3.75
CA MET A 282 -17.55 11.03 -4.47
C MET A 282 -18.61 11.42 -3.44
N ILE A 283 -18.96 12.69 -3.37
CA ILE A 283 -19.83 13.20 -2.29
C ILE A 283 -21.29 12.77 -2.49
N GLY A 284 -21.99 12.46 -1.40
CA GLY A 284 -23.38 12.02 -1.45
C GLY A 284 -23.58 10.69 -2.21
N GLN A 285 -24.63 10.61 -3.03
CA GLN A 285 -24.95 9.42 -3.82
C GLN A 285 -23.80 9.11 -4.79
N ASN A 286 -23.28 7.89 -4.72
CA ASN A 286 -22.30 7.34 -5.66
C ASN A 286 -23.00 6.56 -6.80
N ASP A 287 -22.24 6.00 -7.73
CA ASP A 287 -22.79 5.23 -8.86
C ASP A 287 -23.39 3.89 -8.41
N PHE A 288 -22.84 3.31 -7.35
CA PHE A 288 -23.46 2.19 -6.65
C PHE A 288 -24.58 2.69 -5.72
N PRO A 289 -25.83 2.22 -5.88
CA PRO A 289 -26.97 2.73 -5.12
C PRO A 289 -26.82 2.63 -3.59
N GLN A 290 -26.05 1.67 -3.10
CA GLN A 290 -25.77 1.45 -1.68
C GLN A 290 -24.69 2.40 -1.12
N ASP A 291 -23.84 2.93 -1.98
CA ASP A 291 -22.74 3.81 -1.59
C ASP A 291 -23.27 5.25 -1.50
N VAL A 292 -23.38 5.76 -0.27
CA VAL A 292 -23.79 7.14 0.00
C VAL A 292 -22.82 7.78 0.97
N PHE A 293 -21.96 8.68 0.46
CA PHE A 293 -20.98 9.40 1.25
C PHE A 293 -21.61 10.62 1.93
N THR A 294 -21.91 10.54 3.21
CA THR A 294 -22.61 11.59 3.97
C THR A 294 -21.66 12.66 4.53
N GLN A 295 -22.19 13.77 5.05
CA GLN A 295 -21.37 14.76 5.76
C GLN A 295 -20.72 14.20 7.03
N THR A 296 -21.28 13.13 7.63
CA THR A 296 -20.64 12.43 8.75
C THR A 296 -19.39 11.72 8.26
N ASP A 297 -19.49 11.04 7.11
CA ASP A 297 -18.36 10.34 6.48
C ASP A 297 -17.28 11.34 6.06
N ALA A 298 -17.68 12.50 5.52
CA ALA A 298 -16.76 13.60 5.18
C ALA A 298 -15.92 14.06 6.38
N ARG A 299 -16.55 14.23 7.55
CA ARG A 299 -15.83 14.60 8.79
C ARG A 299 -14.90 13.51 9.26
N ALA A 300 -15.33 12.25 9.19
CA ALA A 300 -14.53 11.11 9.59
C ALA A 300 -13.31 10.93 8.67
N LEU A 301 -13.50 11.06 7.35
CA LEU A 301 -12.42 10.98 6.37
C LEU A 301 -11.45 12.15 6.48
N ASN A 302 -11.94 13.39 6.67
CA ASN A 302 -11.07 14.54 6.93
C ASN A 302 -10.22 14.34 8.20
N ALA A 303 -10.82 13.88 9.30
CA ALA A 303 -10.09 13.60 10.53
C ALA A 303 -9.01 12.51 10.34
N PHE A 304 -9.34 11.42 9.64
CA PHE A 304 -8.38 10.38 9.27
C PHE A 304 -7.23 10.95 8.42
N ALA A 305 -7.55 11.80 7.46
CA ALA A 305 -6.58 12.38 6.56
C ALA A 305 -5.60 13.33 7.28
N LEU A 306 -6.11 14.15 8.22
CA LEU A 306 -5.29 15.02 9.06
C LEU A 306 -4.43 14.22 10.05
N GLU A 307 -4.99 13.18 10.67
CA GLU A 307 -4.26 12.31 11.61
C GLU A 307 -3.06 11.64 10.95
N ASN A 308 -3.21 11.19 9.69
CA ASN A 308 -2.15 10.54 8.94
C ASN A 308 -1.31 11.52 8.08
N ARG A 309 -1.67 12.81 8.01
CA ARG A 309 -1.01 13.81 7.14
C ARG A 309 -1.02 13.41 5.65
N LEU A 310 -2.20 13.05 5.12
CA LEU A 310 -2.37 12.90 3.66
C LEU A 310 -1.96 14.19 2.96
N GLY A 311 -1.22 14.08 1.85
CA GLY A 311 -0.72 15.25 1.13
C GLY A 311 -1.80 16.01 0.37
N ARG A 312 -2.87 15.32 -0.01
CA ARG A 312 -3.97 15.88 -0.80
C ARG A 312 -5.34 15.39 -0.31
N MET A 313 -6.30 16.30 -0.25
CA MET A 313 -7.72 15.96 -0.16
C MET A 313 -8.46 16.56 -1.36
N SER A 314 -9.47 15.87 -1.87
CA SER A 314 -10.28 16.32 -3.00
C SER A 314 -11.72 15.83 -2.85
N MET A 315 -12.49 15.96 -3.92
CA MET A 315 -13.84 15.41 -4.01
C MET A 315 -14.35 15.42 -5.45
N TRP A 316 -15.18 14.43 -5.79
CA TRP A 316 -16.04 14.44 -6.97
C TRP A 316 -17.50 14.78 -6.58
N SER A 317 -17.98 15.99 -6.84
CA SER A 317 -17.28 17.16 -7.41
C SER A 317 -17.89 18.45 -6.83
N LEU A 318 -17.23 19.59 -7.04
CA LEU A 318 -17.73 20.90 -6.59
C LEU A 318 -19.05 21.27 -7.29
N ASN A 319 -19.27 20.83 -8.52
CA ASN A 319 -20.53 20.99 -9.24
C ASN A 319 -21.72 20.33 -8.48
N ARG A 320 -21.43 19.29 -7.69
CA ARG A 320 -22.42 18.50 -6.96
C ARG A 320 -22.64 18.97 -5.52
N ASP A 321 -21.86 19.90 -5.01
CA ASP A 321 -21.83 20.26 -3.58
C ASP A 321 -23.00 21.17 -3.15
N LEU A 322 -24.20 20.67 -3.33
CA LEU A 322 -25.44 21.27 -2.88
C LEU A 322 -26.54 20.22 -2.69
N THR A 323 -27.48 20.53 -1.80
CA THR A 323 -28.73 19.77 -1.66
C THR A 323 -29.52 19.81 -2.96
N CYS A 324 -29.96 18.64 -3.43
CA CYS A 324 -30.81 18.54 -4.61
C CYS A 324 -32.13 19.31 -4.44
N SER A 325 -32.54 20.02 -5.49
CA SER A 325 -33.84 20.71 -5.50
C SER A 325 -35.01 19.72 -5.58
N ALA A 326 -36.22 20.16 -5.24
CA ALA A 326 -37.44 19.35 -5.34
C ALA A 326 -37.75 18.85 -6.77
N ASN A 327 -37.07 19.35 -7.80
CA ASN A 327 -37.19 18.88 -9.18
C ASN A 327 -36.37 17.60 -9.45
N TYR A 328 -35.56 17.13 -8.51
CA TYR A 328 -34.86 15.84 -8.54
C TYR A 328 -35.68 14.84 -7.71
N PRO A 329 -36.58 14.05 -8.33
CA PRO A 329 -37.54 13.23 -7.59
C PRO A 329 -36.93 11.97 -6.99
N ASP A 330 -35.78 11.52 -7.51
CA ASP A 330 -35.09 10.32 -7.08
C ASP A 330 -33.63 10.66 -6.80
N THR A 331 -33.28 10.75 -5.53
CA THR A 331 -31.91 11.06 -5.08
C THR A 331 -31.05 9.80 -4.91
N SER A 332 -31.61 8.61 -5.17
CA SER A 332 -30.82 7.38 -5.28
C SER A 332 -30.13 7.22 -6.63
N VAL A 333 -30.49 8.08 -7.60
CA VAL A 333 -29.82 8.20 -8.89
C VAL A 333 -28.82 9.33 -8.81
N VAL A 334 -27.61 9.06 -9.28
CA VAL A 334 -26.52 10.03 -9.30
C VAL A 334 -26.88 11.26 -10.15
N SER A 335 -26.38 12.42 -9.73
CA SER A 335 -26.59 13.71 -10.40
C SER A 335 -25.26 14.45 -10.50
N ASP A 336 -25.03 15.11 -11.63
CA ASP A 336 -23.87 15.98 -11.88
C ASP A 336 -24.01 17.37 -11.23
N SER A 337 -25.22 17.73 -10.79
CA SER A 337 -25.59 19.08 -10.36
C SER A 337 -25.98 19.18 -8.88
N CYS A 338 -26.00 18.05 -8.15
CA CYS A 338 -26.26 18.01 -6.71
C CYS A 338 -25.81 16.67 -6.11
N SER A 339 -25.66 16.61 -4.79
CA SER A 339 -25.02 15.47 -4.12
C SER A 339 -25.97 14.29 -3.89
N GLY A 340 -27.28 14.47 -4.03
CA GLY A 340 -28.27 13.42 -3.70
C GLY A 340 -28.55 13.28 -2.19
N VAL A 341 -27.90 14.10 -1.35
CA VAL A 341 -28.16 14.14 0.09
C VAL A 341 -28.56 15.53 0.54
N VAL A 342 -29.21 15.61 1.71
CA VAL A 342 -29.47 16.90 2.35
C VAL A 342 -28.17 17.36 3.01
N GLN A 343 -27.69 18.52 2.57
CA GLN A 343 -26.58 19.23 3.18
C GLN A 343 -27.11 20.23 4.20
N ASP A 344 -26.45 20.30 5.35
CA ASP A 344 -26.70 21.33 6.37
C ASP A 344 -26.15 22.69 5.88
N ASP A 345 -26.04 23.69 6.75
CA ASP A 345 -25.52 25.03 6.43
C ASP A 345 -24.01 25.04 6.04
N ILE A 346 -23.38 23.87 5.89
CA ILE A 346 -21.98 23.67 5.52
C ILE A 346 -21.88 22.72 4.33
N SER A 347 -21.01 23.05 3.38
CA SER A 347 -20.73 22.26 2.16
C SER A 347 -19.80 21.08 2.46
N PHE A 348 -19.76 20.09 1.57
CA PHE A 348 -18.76 19.02 1.66
C PHE A 348 -17.34 19.57 1.50
N ALA A 349 -17.13 20.50 0.57
CA ALA A 349 -15.86 21.16 0.36
C ALA A 349 -15.34 21.79 1.66
N ALA A 350 -16.17 22.56 2.36
CA ALA A 350 -15.79 23.19 3.63
C ALA A 350 -15.52 22.19 4.76
N ILE A 351 -16.09 20.99 4.72
CA ILE A 351 -15.75 19.91 5.68
C ILE A 351 -14.43 19.25 5.32
N LEU A 352 -14.23 18.94 4.03
CA LEU A 352 -13.07 18.19 3.56
C LEU A 352 -11.80 19.05 3.51
N SER A 353 -11.92 20.37 3.29
CA SER A 353 -10.81 21.31 3.27
C SER A 353 -10.39 21.81 4.66
N ASP A 354 -11.17 21.58 5.71
CA ASP A 354 -10.83 22.01 7.07
C ASP A 354 -9.48 21.39 7.50
N GLY A 355 -8.52 22.24 7.87
CA GLY A 355 -7.15 21.84 8.23
C GLY A 355 -6.17 21.61 7.06
N PHE A 356 -6.61 21.75 5.81
CA PHE A 356 -5.75 21.69 4.61
C PHE A 356 -5.35 23.09 4.15
N GLU A 357 -4.36 23.68 4.82
CA GLU A 357 -3.95 25.08 4.61
C GLU A 357 -2.90 25.28 3.49
N GLY A 358 -2.40 24.19 2.89
CA GLY A 358 -1.40 24.24 1.82
C GLY A 358 -1.98 24.59 0.44
N SER A 359 -1.10 24.75 -0.54
CA SER A 359 -1.47 24.96 -1.95
C SER A 359 -0.77 23.94 -2.86
N PRO A 360 -1.37 23.58 -4.02
CA PRO A 360 -0.73 22.69 -4.99
C PRO A 360 0.59 23.28 -5.49
N ASP A 361 0.67 24.59 -5.75
CA ASP A 361 1.90 25.25 -6.22
C ASP A 361 3.05 25.14 -5.22
N ASP A 362 2.78 25.37 -3.93
CA ASP A 362 3.82 25.28 -2.90
C ASP A 362 4.34 23.85 -2.76
N SER A 363 3.47 22.86 -2.96
CA SER A 363 3.84 21.44 -2.96
C SER A 363 4.59 21.00 -4.23
N ALA A 364 4.51 21.75 -5.33
CA ALA A 364 5.11 21.37 -6.61
C ALA A 364 6.65 21.31 -6.56
N ALA A 365 7.26 22.09 -5.66
CA ALA A 365 8.71 22.10 -5.45
C ALA A 365 9.21 20.95 -4.57
N ALA A 366 8.31 20.19 -3.92
CA ALA A 366 8.69 19.05 -3.10
C ALA A 366 9.27 17.93 -3.98
N ARG A 367 10.38 17.35 -3.55
CA ARG A 367 11.04 16.26 -4.27
C ARG A 367 11.21 15.04 -3.39
N THR A 368 10.96 13.87 -3.97
CA THR A 368 11.27 12.61 -3.31
C THR A 368 12.79 12.46 -3.20
N GLN A 369 13.28 12.27 -1.98
CA GLN A 369 14.67 11.91 -1.73
C GLN A 369 14.67 10.55 -1.04
N GLN A 370 15.55 9.65 -1.49
CA GLN A 370 15.76 8.37 -0.81
C GLN A 370 16.14 8.66 0.64
N GLU A 371 15.32 8.16 1.56
CA GLU A 371 15.65 8.22 2.98
C GLU A 371 16.72 7.16 3.26
N ALA A 372 17.66 7.49 4.15
CA ALA A 372 18.80 6.61 4.40
C ALA A 372 18.32 5.23 4.89
N GLU A 373 18.50 4.22 4.06
CA GLU A 373 18.22 2.82 4.41
C GLU A 373 18.98 2.44 5.69
N GLU A 374 18.24 1.88 6.63
CA GLU A 374 18.78 1.47 7.91
C GLU A 374 19.58 0.17 7.84
N GLN A 375 20.51 0.03 8.79
CA GLN A 375 21.35 -1.15 8.95
C GLN A 375 20.50 -2.41 9.18
N ILE A 376 20.80 -3.46 8.40
CA ILE A 376 20.25 -4.80 8.55
C ILE A 376 20.30 -5.22 10.03
N VAL A 377 19.13 -5.39 10.66
CA VAL A 377 19.02 -6.05 11.96
C VAL A 377 19.45 -7.50 11.73
N VAL A 378 20.61 -7.88 12.26
CA VAL A 378 21.11 -9.25 12.20
C VAL A 378 20.45 -10.05 13.31
N ASP A 379 19.62 -11.03 12.94
CA ASP A 379 18.97 -11.93 13.89
C ASP A 379 19.97 -12.85 14.57
N ASP A 380 19.81 -13.02 15.88
CA ASP A 380 20.62 -13.95 16.67
C ASP A 380 19.78 -15.20 17.01
N PRO A 381 20.18 -16.39 16.53
CA PRO A 381 19.51 -17.65 16.85
C PRO A 381 19.37 -17.94 18.35
N GLU A 382 20.24 -17.42 19.21
CA GLU A 382 20.15 -17.63 20.67
C GLU A 382 19.04 -16.80 21.33
N THR A 383 18.56 -15.75 20.66
CA THR A 383 17.54 -14.82 21.17
C THR A 383 16.25 -14.83 20.36
N SER A 384 16.18 -15.67 19.33
CA SER A 384 15.03 -15.79 18.44
C SER A 384 14.06 -16.87 18.95
N PRO A 385 12.76 -16.59 19.19
CA PRO A 385 11.78 -17.60 19.66
C PRO A 385 11.56 -18.74 18.67
N TYR A 386 11.81 -18.49 17.39
CA TYR A 386 11.69 -19.43 16.28
C TYR A 386 12.98 -19.43 15.45
N GLN A 387 13.11 -20.38 14.54
CA GLN A 387 14.29 -20.48 13.67
C GLN A 387 14.47 -19.20 12.84
N VAL A 388 15.72 -18.75 12.68
CA VAL A 388 16.03 -17.64 11.78
C VAL A 388 15.83 -18.09 10.34
N TRP A 389 15.19 -17.25 9.52
CA TRP A 389 14.94 -17.55 8.12
C TRP A 389 16.26 -17.69 7.33
N SER A 390 16.26 -18.58 6.34
CA SER A 390 17.39 -18.88 5.46
C SER A 390 16.86 -19.15 4.07
N GLU A 391 17.49 -18.53 3.06
CA GLU A 391 17.14 -18.70 1.65
C GLU A 391 17.25 -20.16 1.15
N HIS A 392 18.02 -21.00 1.85
CA HIS A 392 18.29 -22.38 1.45
C HIS A 392 17.36 -23.40 2.13
N ASN A 393 16.45 -22.95 2.98
CA ASN A 393 15.54 -23.84 3.70
C ASN A 393 14.14 -23.79 3.09
N ALA A 394 13.49 -24.94 3.01
CA ALA A 394 12.07 -25.03 2.69
C ALA A 394 11.22 -24.95 3.96
N TYR A 395 10.08 -24.27 3.86
CA TYR A 395 9.16 -24.01 4.97
C TYR A 395 7.74 -24.43 4.59
N THR A 396 7.10 -25.28 5.39
CA THR A 396 5.71 -25.73 5.16
C THR A 396 4.70 -24.80 5.83
N ALA A 397 3.43 -24.88 5.42
CA ALA A 397 2.34 -24.10 6.02
C ALA A 397 2.33 -24.23 7.55
N GLY A 398 2.23 -23.09 8.26
CA GLY A 398 2.24 -22.99 9.71
C GLY A 398 3.64 -22.83 10.33
N THR A 399 4.71 -22.99 9.55
CA THR A 399 6.09 -22.83 10.05
C THR A 399 6.36 -21.37 10.42
N LYS A 400 6.87 -21.13 11.64
CA LYS A 400 7.26 -19.79 12.08
C LYS A 400 8.75 -19.57 11.94
N VAL A 401 9.15 -18.39 11.49
CA VAL A 401 10.55 -17.99 11.33
C VAL A 401 10.78 -16.59 11.90
N VAL A 402 12.02 -16.30 12.29
CA VAL A 402 12.47 -14.95 12.63
C VAL A 402 13.25 -14.37 11.46
N TRP A 403 12.92 -13.13 11.08
CA TRP A 403 13.64 -12.37 10.08
C TRP A 403 13.62 -10.88 10.42
N ARG A 404 14.80 -10.27 10.51
CA ARG A 404 15.06 -8.87 10.85
C ARG A 404 14.28 -8.39 12.08
N GLY A 405 14.29 -9.19 13.14
CA GLY A 405 13.65 -8.90 14.42
C GLY A 405 12.14 -9.16 14.44
N ASN A 406 11.57 -9.76 13.40
CA ASN A 406 10.13 -10.04 13.29
C ASN A 406 9.85 -11.53 13.13
N VAL A 407 8.72 -11.98 13.68
CA VAL A 407 8.20 -13.33 13.53
C VAL A 407 7.22 -13.38 12.36
N TYR A 408 7.44 -14.32 11.45
CA TYR A 408 6.55 -14.62 10.33
C TYR A 408 6.02 -16.04 10.42
N ILE A 409 4.86 -16.32 9.83
CA ILE A 409 4.33 -17.67 9.65
C ILE A 409 4.11 -17.98 8.17
N ALA A 410 4.52 -19.16 7.72
CA ALA A 410 4.30 -19.60 6.35
C ALA A 410 2.82 -19.96 6.12
N LYS A 411 2.22 -19.45 5.05
CA LYS A 411 0.85 -19.73 4.60
C LYS A 411 0.77 -21.05 3.81
N TRP A 412 1.82 -21.36 3.06
CA TRP A 412 2.00 -22.59 2.27
C TRP A 412 3.49 -22.93 2.13
N TRP A 413 3.79 -24.04 1.44
CA TRP A 413 5.16 -24.47 1.19
C TRP A 413 5.94 -23.42 0.38
N ASN A 414 7.12 -23.00 0.83
CA ASN A 414 8.00 -22.08 0.11
C ASN A 414 9.48 -22.35 0.39
N GLU A 415 10.37 -21.89 -0.50
CA GLU A 415 11.83 -21.97 -0.39
C GLU A 415 12.43 -20.75 -1.10
N GLY A 416 13.44 -20.11 -0.49
CA GLY A 416 14.13 -18.96 -1.09
C GLY A 416 13.38 -17.62 -1.09
N GLU A 417 12.09 -17.60 -0.75
CA GLU A 417 11.30 -16.36 -0.66
C GLU A 417 11.47 -15.69 0.70
N ALA A 418 12.05 -14.48 0.73
CA ALA A 418 12.34 -13.77 1.97
C ALA A 418 11.05 -13.33 2.69
N PRO A 419 10.96 -13.40 4.03
CA PRO A 419 9.73 -13.09 4.76
C PRO A 419 9.28 -11.64 4.67
N ASP A 420 10.22 -10.72 4.49
CA ASP A 420 9.95 -9.30 4.30
C ASP A 420 9.93 -8.88 2.82
N ASN A 421 9.89 -9.84 1.88
CA ASN A 421 9.74 -9.49 0.47
C ASN A 421 8.51 -8.58 0.30
N PRO A 422 8.72 -7.33 -0.17
CA PRO A 422 7.63 -6.39 -0.27
C PRO A 422 6.73 -6.85 -1.43
N VAL A 423 5.47 -7.19 -1.11
CA VAL A 423 4.47 -7.66 -2.08
C VAL A 423 3.27 -6.71 -2.15
N LEU A 424 2.69 -6.57 -3.34
CA LEU A 424 1.59 -5.63 -3.60
C LEU A 424 0.26 -6.18 -3.10
N GLN A 425 0.14 -7.50 -3.03
CA GLN A 425 -1.02 -8.20 -2.51
C GLN A 425 -0.61 -9.26 -1.50
N ASP A 426 -1.40 -9.45 -0.44
CA ASP A 426 -1.14 -10.48 0.58
C ASP A 426 -1.10 -11.91 -0.01
N SER A 427 -1.76 -12.13 -1.16
CA SER A 427 -1.73 -13.39 -1.90
C SER A 427 -0.39 -13.70 -2.59
N GLU A 428 0.47 -12.71 -2.77
CA GLU A 428 1.73 -12.83 -3.52
C GLU A 428 2.91 -13.27 -2.64
N THR A 429 2.75 -13.27 -1.32
CA THR A 429 3.77 -13.74 -0.38
C THR A 429 3.32 -15.03 0.31
N PRO A 430 4.23 -16.01 0.52
CA PRO A 430 3.95 -17.17 1.34
C PRO A 430 4.03 -16.85 2.84
N TRP A 431 4.38 -15.62 3.24
CA TRP A 431 4.63 -15.26 4.64
C TRP A 431 3.56 -14.32 5.18
N THR A 432 3.10 -14.56 6.40
CA THR A 432 2.29 -13.62 7.17
C THR A 432 3.10 -13.10 8.35
N LEU A 433 3.25 -11.78 8.46
CA LEU A 433 3.86 -11.15 9.63
C LEU A 433 2.98 -11.36 10.86
N ILE A 434 3.56 -11.93 11.93
CA ILE A 434 2.90 -12.09 13.22
C ILE A 434 3.18 -10.88 14.12
N GLY A 435 4.41 -10.34 14.08
CA GLY A 435 4.83 -9.19 14.89
C GLY A 435 6.30 -9.27 15.30
N PRO A 436 6.80 -8.31 16.08
CA PRO A 436 8.21 -8.27 16.49
C PRO A 436 8.57 -9.39 17.48
N VAL A 437 9.82 -9.83 17.47
CA VAL A 437 10.40 -10.65 18.53
C VAL A 437 10.42 -9.83 19.82
N LEU A 438 9.83 -10.37 20.89
CA LEU A 438 9.73 -9.66 22.16
C LEU A 438 11.01 -9.87 22.98
N ALA A 439 11.41 -8.84 23.72
CA ALA A 439 12.63 -8.93 24.52
C ALA A 439 12.53 -9.97 25.64
N GLY A 440 13.47 -10.91 25.64
CA GLY A 440 13.54 -12.01 26.59
C GLY A 440 12.89 -13.30 26.08
N GLU A 441 12.32 -13.29 24.88
CA GLU A 441 12.04 -14.53 24.15
C GLU A 441 13.37 -15.23 23.82
N THR A 442 13.35 -16.55 23.94
CA THR A 442 14.45 -17.45 23.59
C THR A 442 13.84 -18.61 22.83
N PRO A 443 14.61 -19.35 22.01
CA PRO A 443 14.12 -20.57 21.39
C PRO A 443 13.41 -21.43 22.43
N ALA A 444 12.24 -21.98 22.08
CA ALA A 444 11.62 -22.99 22.93
C ALA A 444 12.67 -24.09 23.20
N PRO A 445 12.81 -24.57 24.45
CA PRO A 445 13.78 -25.61 24.74
C PRO A 445 13.48 -26.78 23.82
N THR A 446 14.40 -27.06 22.91
CA THR A 446 14.30 -28.20 22.01
C THR A 446 14.15 -29.42 22.90
N LEU A 447 13.07 -30.18 22.72
CA LEU A 447 12.96 -31.47 23.38
C LEU A 447 14.18 -32.27 22.93
N GLU A 448 15.15 -32.47 23.82
CA GLU A 448 16.26 -33.38 23.56
C GLU A 448 15.67 -34.78 23.46
N VAL A 449 15.41 -35.20 22.23
CA VAL A 449 14.96 -36.55 21.89
C VAL A 449 16.12 -37.50 22.20
N PRO A 450 16.01 -38.37 23.22
CA PRO A 450 17.09 -39.29 23.54
C PRO A 450 17.39 -40.20 22.36
N ASP A 451 18.67 -40.43 22.04
CA ASP A 451 19.10 -41.26 20.90
C ASP A 451 18.57 -42.72 20.97
N ASP A 452 18.08 -43.15 22.12
CA ASP A 452 17.53 -44.48 22.39
C ASP A 452 15.99 -44.56 22.34
N ILE A 453 15.28 -43.47 22.07
CA ILE A 453 13.81 -43.44 22.05
C ILE A 453 13.20 -44.20 20.86
N ALA A 454 13.92 -44.22 19.73
CA ALA A 454 13.53 -44.92 18.51
C ALA A 454 14.77 -45.44 17.76
N PRO A 455 14.66 -46.54 16.99
CA PRO A 455 15.76 -47.04 16.19
C PRO A 455 16.22 -46.02 15.15
N ALA A 456 17.53 -45.92 14.93
CA ALA A 456 18.06 -45.15 13.81
C ALA A 456 17.57 -45.71 12.47
N TRP A 457 17.17 -44.84 11.54
CA TRP A 457 16.79 -45.28 10.20
C TRP A 457 17.99 -45.85 9.43
N THR A 458 17.76 -46.91 8.64
CA THR A 458 18.75 -47.44 7.70
C THR A 458 18.06 -47.85 6.40
N GLY A 459 18.66 -47.54 5.25
CA GLY A 459 18.08 -47.85 3.94
C GLY A 459 17.98 -49.34 3.59
N SER A 460 18.59 -50.23 4.38
CA SER A 460 18.48 -51.68 4.21
C SER A 460 17.31 -52.32 4.95
N THR A 461 16.75 -51.63 5.94
CA THR A 461 15.66 -52.12 6.79
C THR A 461 14.32 -51.85 6.12
N THR A 462 13.41 -52.80 6.22
CA THR A 462 12.00 -52.64 5.85
C THR A 462 11.23 -52.08 7.03
N TYR A 463 10.39 -51.08 6.80
CA TYR A 463 9.56 -50.46 7.81
C TYR A 463 8.08 -50.66 7.49
N GLU A 464 7.30 -51.08 8.47
CA GLU A 464 5.85 -51.22 8.35
C GLU A 464 5.12 -49.93 8.77
N GLY A 465 3.88 -49.75 8.31
CA GLY A 465 3.07 -48.59 8.71
C GLY A 465 2.89 -48.53 10.23
N GLY A 466 3.22 -47.38 10.81
CA GLY A 466 3.17 -47.08 12.24
C GLY A 466 4.53 -47.11 12.94
N GLU A 467 5.58 -47.63 12.31
CA GLU A 467 6.92 -47.71 12.91
C GLU A 467 7.60 -46.34 12.99
N ILE A 468 8.24 -46.06 14.13
CA ILE A 468 8.91 -44.79 14.39
C ILE A 468 10.43 -44.99 14.31
N VAL A 469 11.11 -44.09 13.61
CA VAL A 469 12.58 -44.06 13.50
C VAL A 469 13.12 -42.70 13.92
N LEU A 470 14.32 -42.69 14.46
CA LEU A 470 15.11 -41.48 14.67
C LEU A 470 16.03 -41.28 13.46
N PHE A 471 15.95 -40.12 12.82
CA PHE A 471 16.86 -39.74 11.74
C PHE A 471 17.25 -38.28 11.91
N ASP A 472 18.55 -38.05 12.07
CA ASP A 472 19.15 -36.72 12.28
C ASP A 472 18.47 -35.90 13.39
N GLY A 473 18.22 -36.55 14.54
CA GLY A 473 17.57 -35.92 15.70
C GLY A 473 16.06 -35.72 15.59
N THR A 474 15.44 -36.10 14.47
CA THR A 474 13.99 -35.98 14.23
C THR A 474 13.32 -37.35 14.23
N LEU A 475 12.13 -37.45 14.84
CA LEU A 475 11.32 -38.67 14.84
C LEU A 475 10.37 -38.69 13.64
N TYR A 476 10.37 -39.82 12.94
CA TYR A 476 9.50 -40.05 11.79
C TYR A 476 8.68 -41.32 11.98
N GLN A 477 7.40 -41.27 11.64
CA GLN A 477 6.54 -42.45 11.59
C GLN A 477 6.28 -42.87 10.14
N ALA A 478 6.51 -44.15 9.84
CA ALA A 478 6.12 -44.74 8.58
C ALA A 478 4.59 -44.72 8.44
N ARG A 479 4.08 -44.20 7.32
CA ARG A 479 2.64 -44.13 7.01
C ARG A 479 2.14 -45.44 6.41
N TRP A 480 3.02 -46.15 5.71
CA TRP A 480 2.81 -47.46 5.08
C TRP A 480 4.16 -48.17 4.90
N TRP A 481 4.14 -49.39 4.37
CA TRP A 481 5.34 -50.18 4.11
C TRP A 481 6.36 -49.43 3.24
N THR A 482 7.63 -49.37 3.66
CA THR A 482 8.73 -48.77 2.87
C THR A 482 10.07 -49.48 3.10
N GLN A 483 10.93 -49.46 2.08
CA GLN A 483 12.32 -49.90 2.17
C GLN A 483 13.20 -49.00 1.31
N GLY A 484 14.22 -48.39 1.92
CA GLY A 484 15.19 -47.56 1.21
C GLY A 484 14.78 -46.10 0.97
N ASP A 485 13.51 -45.73 1.14
CA ASP A 485 13.08 -44.34 1.08
C ASP A 485 13.54 -43.59 2.33
N SER A 486 14.31 -42.52 2.14
CA SER A 486 14.84 -41.71 3.25
C SER A 486 13.71 -40.95 3.98
N PRO A 487 13.73 -40.87 5.32
CA PRO A 487 12.82 -40.01 6.09
C PRO A 487 12.89 -38.54 5.69
N GLU A 488 14.03 -38.09 5.15
CA GLU A 488 14.22 -36.75 4.62
C GLU A 488 13.26 -36.40 3.47
N SER A 489 12.72 -37.40 2.76
CA SER A 489 11.70 -37.19 1.73
C SER A 489 10.41 -36.53 2.26
N ALA A 490 10.13 -36.64 3.57
CA ALA A 490 8.99 -35.98 4.19
C ALA A 490 9.11 -34.44 4.21
N HIS A 491 10.33 -33.90 4.13
CA HIS A 491 10.58 -32.46 4.02
C HIS A 491 10.41 -31.94 2.58
N VAL A 492 10.53 -32.84 1.60
CA VAL A 492 10.45 -32.51 0.16
C VAL A 492 9.01 -32.63 -0.35
N ASP A 493 8.32 -33.73 -0.04
CA ASP A 493 6.90 -33.93 -0.37
C ASP A 493 6.24 -34.81 0.70
N ALA A 494 5.68 -34.17 1.72
CA ALA A 494 5.00 -34.85 2.83
C ALA A 494 3.78 -35.68 2.38
N SER A 495 3.19 -35.37 1.22
CA SER A 495 2.02 -36.09 0.72
C SER A 495 2.39 -37.41 0.04
N ALA A 496 3.50 -37.42 -0.70
CA ALA A 496 4.03 -38.58 -1.39
C ALA A 496 5.02 -39.39 -0.53
N SER A 497 5.58 -38.81 0.53
CA SER A 497 6.54 -39.49 1.39
C SER A 497 5.88 -40.62 2.19
N PRO A 498 6.54 -41.80 2.29
CA PRO A 498 6.13 -42.85 3.21
C PRO A 498 6.35 -42.47 4.67
N TRP A 499 7.02 -41.35 4.97
CA TRP A 499 7.33 -40.89 6.31
C TRP A 499 6.50 -39.65 6.66
N ARG A 500 6.00 -39.58 7.90
CA ARG A 500 5.51 -38.34 8.50
C ARG A 500 6.41 -37.94 9.65
N ILE A 501 6.64 -36.64 9.83
CA ILE A 501 7.34 -36.09 10.99
C ILE A 501 6.36 -36.13 12.18
N LEU A 502 6.84 -36.50 13.37
CA LEU A 502 6.06 -36.36 14.60
C LEU A 502 6.09 -34.90 15.06
N ASP A 503 4.94 -34.39 15.53
CA ASP A 503 4.89 -33.04 16.09
C ASP A 503 5.41 -32.97 17.54
N ASP A 504 5.61 -31.75 18.05
CA ASP A 504 6.17 -31.51 19.39
C ASP A 504 5.33 -32.10 20.52
N ASP A 505 4.01 -32.23 20.35
CA ASP A 505 3.12 -32.81 21.36
C ASP A 505 3.25 -34.34 21.37
N GLU A 506 3.32 -34.96 20.18
CA GLU A 506 3.57 -36.40 20.01
C GLU A 506 4.96 -36.80 20.52
N VAL A 507 5.99 -36.00 20.22
CA VAL A 507 7.35 -36.23 20.73
C VAL A 507 7.39 -36.11 22.25
N ARG A 508 6.70 -35.11 22.82
CA ARG A 508 6.63 -34.92 24.28
C ARG A 508 5.92 -36.09 24.96
N GLU A 509 4.80 -36.57 24.41
CA GLU A 509 4.09 -37.74 24.93
C GLU A 509 4.98 -38.99 24.88
N LEU A 510 5.73 -39.19 23.78
CA LEU A 510 6.65 -40.32 23.63
C LEU A 510 7.79 -40.25 24.65
N VAL A 511 8.40 -39.08 24.84
CA VAL A 511 9.50 -38.84 25.80
C VAL A 511 9.02 -38.99 27.25
N GLU A 512 7.85 -38.45 27.60
CA GLU A 512 7.30 -38.51 28.96
C GLU A 512 6.82 -39.91 29.36
N SER A 513 6.37 -40.72 28.39
CA SER A 513 5.96 -42.12 28.63
C SER A 513 7.13 -43.08 28.90
N GLY A 514 8.38 -42.65 28.65
CA GLY A 514 9.59 -43.47 28.84
C GLY A 514 9.63 -44.74 27.98
N GLY A 515 8.80 -44.80 26.93
CA GLY A 515 8.66 -45.96 26.07
C GLY A 515 9.61 -45.90 24.88
N VAL A 516 10.42 -46.94 24.70
CA VAL A 516 10.93 -47.28 23.37
C VAL A 516 9.70 -47.54 22.50
N ALA A 517 9.55 -46.80 21.39
CA ALA A 517 8.38 -46.92 20.51
C ALA A 517 8.09 -48.41 20.21
N PRO A 518 7.00 -49.01 20.71
CA PRO A 518 6.67 -50.37 20.36
C PRO A 518 6.21 -50.37 18.89
N SER A 519 6.62 -51.38 18.13
CA SER A 519 6.00 -51.70 16.85
C SER A 519 4.49 -51.81 17.05
N ILE A 520 3.72 -50.78 16.65
CA ILE A 520 2.27 -50.78 16.73
C ILE A 520 1.78 -51.69 15.59
N PRO A 521 1.11 -52.82 15.85
CA PRO A 521 0.62 -53.66 14.76
C PRO A 521 -0.49 -52.93 14.01
N ALA A 522 -0.46 -53.03 12.68
CA ALA A 522 -1.51 -52.53 11.79
C ALA A 522 -2.90 -53.04 12.23
N PRO A 523 -3.98 -52.24 12.03
CA PRO A 523 -5.33 -52.70 12.30
C PRO A 523 -5.61 -53.95 11.47
N SER A 524 -6.09 -55.01 12.14
CA SER A 524 -6.44 -56.26 11.50
C SER A 524 -7.50 -56.02 10.42
N ASP A 525 -7.14 -56.26 9.16
CA ASP A 525 -8.12 -56.44 8.09
C ASP A 525 -9.04 -57.61 8.47
N GLY A 526 -10.27 -57.26 8.84
CA GLY A 526 -11.37 -58.19 8.94
C GLY A 526 -11.71 -58.71 7.55
N GLY A 527 -11.06 -59.79 7.14
CA GLY A 527 -11.43 -60.54 5.95
C GLY A 527 -12.62 -61.47 6.20
N GLY A 528 -13.77 -61.09 5.65
CA GLY A 528 -14.69 -61.98 4.93
C GLY A 528 -15.66 -62.85 5.73
N ASP A 529 -16.95 -62.51 5.65
CA ASP A 529 -17.91 -63.29 4.86
C ASP A 529 -18.78 -62.34 4.02
#